data_AF-A0A6I6G9K1-F1
#
_entry.id   AF-A0A6I6G9K1-F1
#
_cell.length_a   1.000
_cell.length_b   1.000
_cell.length_c   1.000
_cell.angle_alpha   90.00
_cell.angle_beta   90.00
_cell.angle_gamma   90.00
#
_symmetry.space_group_name_H-M   'P 1'
#
loop_
_entity.id
_entity.type
_entity.pdbx_description
1 polymer ?
#
loop_
_entity_poly.entity_id
_entity_poly.type
_entity_poly.pdbx_seq_one_letter_code
_entity_poly.pdbx_strand_id
1 'polypeptide(L)'
;MAEHSLRWVLQQLRWQGKIEYSTSFTPIISEDETDFRHRFLPKNRTQYLLPAYQQTFGERFETNLSILDLLFNLGPSAKNYLQQLPGT
;
A
#
# COMPACT_ATOMS: atom_id res chain seq x y z
N MET A 1 7.04 10.13 13.58
CA MET A 1 5.65 9.71 13.29
C MET A 1 5.58 8.80 12.06
N ALA A 2 5.88 9.26 10.85
CA ALA A 2 5.71 8.47 9.61
C ALA A 2 6.51 7.14 9.56
N GLU A 3 7.79 7.14 9.96
CA GLU A 3 8.61 5.92 9.96
C GLU A 3 8.05 4.84 10.90
N HIS A 4 7.52 5.25 12.06
CA HIS A 4 6.98 4.32 13.04
C HIS A 4 5.72 3.63 12.50
N SER A 5 4.84 4.40 11.85
CA SER A 5 3.65 3.86 11.19
C SER A 5 4.01 2.87 10.07
N LEU A 6 5.00 3.19 9.24
CA LEU A 6 5.48 2.27 8.19
C LEU A 6 5.98 0.95 8.79
N ARG A 7 6.87 1.02 9.79
CA ARG A 7 7.42 -0.18 10.43
C ARG A 7 6.32 -1.04 11.05
N TRP A 8 5.34 -0.42 11.70
CA TRP A 8 4.19 -1.13 12.26
C TRP A 8 3.37 -1.83 11.18
N VAL A 9 3.05 -1.16 10.07
CA VAL A 9 2.33 -1.76 8.92
C VAL A 9 3.08 -2.99 8.39
N LEU A 10 4.39 -2.87 8.16
CA LEU A 10 5.21 -3.95 7.65
C LEU A 10 5.26 -5.14 8.62
N GLN A 11 5.28 -4.87 9.93
CA GLN A 11 5.18 -5.90 10.96
C GLN A 11 3.83 -6.62 10.91
N GLN A 12 2.71 -5.90 10.81
CA GLN A 12 1.38 -6.52 10.72
C GLN A 12 1.24 -7.41 9.47
N LEU A 13 1.81 -6.97 8.34
CA LEU A 13 1.84 -7.73 7.09
C LEU A 13 2.87 -8.87 7.09
N ARG A 14 3.71 -8.97 8.13
CA ARG A 14 4.84 -9.92 8.21
C ARG A 14 5.75 -9.82 6.98
N TRP A 15 6.02 -8.58 6.54
CA TRP A 15 6.91 -8.31 5.42
C TRP A 15 8.36 -8.51 5.84
N GLN A 16 9.14 -9.19 4.99
CA GLN A 16 10.51 -9.63 5.29
C GLN A 16 11.57 -8.97 4.40
N GLY A 17 11.17 -8.05 3.52
CA GLY A 17 12.12 -7.37 2.65
C GLY A 17 13.05 -6.43 3.43
N LYS A 18 14.09 -5.97 2.74
CA LYS A 18 15.02 -4.98 3.26
C LYS A 18 14.55 -3.58 2.86
N ILE A 19 14.54 -2.65 3.81
CA ILE A 19 14.34 -1.22 3.52
C ILE A 19 15.71 -0.57 3.44
N GLU A 20 15.96 0.11 2.33
CA GLU A 20 17.16 0.90 2.11
C GLU A 20 16.77 2.35 1.82
N TYR A 21 17.67 3.26 2.15
CA TYR A 21 17.45 4.70 1.96
C TYR A 21 18.50 5.23 1.01
N SER A 22 18.05 5.99 0.00
CA SER A 22 18.95 6.74 -0.88
C SER A 22 19.51 7.96 -0.16
N THR A 23 20.76 8.30 -0.43
CA THR A 23 21.41 9.54 0.09
C THR A 23 21.16 10.76 -0.79
N SER A 24 20.65 10.56 -2.01
CA SER A 24 20.37 11.62 -2.97
C SER A 24 19.11 11.30 -3.77
N PHE A 25 18.50 12.34 -4.37
CA PHE A 25 17.33 12.19 -5.21
C PHE A 25 17.74 12.04 -6.68
N THR A 26 17.37 10.91 -7.28
CA THR A 26 17.54 10.69 -8.72
C THR A 26 16.20 10.88 -9.44
N PRO A 27 16.08 11.88 -10.34
CA PRO A 27 14.82 12.15 -11.04
C PRO A 27 14.48 11.09 -12.10
N ILE A 28 15.50 10.47 -12.71
CA ILE A 28 15.35 9.43 -13.73
C ILE A 28 15.91 8.13 -13.16
N ILE A 29 15.04 7.15 -13.01
CA ILE A 29 15.34 5.80 -12.50
C ILE A 29 15.62 4.88 -13.71
N SER A 30 16.46 3.85 -13.54
CA SER A 30 16.73 2.87 -14.63
C SER A 30 15.44 2.23 -15.13
N GLU A 31 15.39 1.82 -16.39
CA GLU A 31 14.23 1.10 -16.96
C GLU A 31 13.97 -0.23 -16.24
N ASP A 32 15.00 -0.80 -15.61
CA ASP A 32 14.93 -2.07 -14.88
C ASP A 32 14.34 -1.91 -13.46
N GLU A 33 14.15 -0.68 -13.00
CA GLU A 33 13.67 -0.36 -11.66
C GLU A 33 12.22 0.14 -11.69
N THR A 34 11.40 -0.36 -10.76
CA THR A 34 10.01 0.07 -10.65
C THR A 34 9.91 1.30 -9.73
N ASP A 35 9.54 2.46 -10.30
CA ASP A 35 9.33 3.70 -9.54
C ASP A 35 7.84 3.97 -9.25
N PHE A 36 7.48 4.03 -7.97
CA PHE A 36 6.13 4.31 -7.50
C PHE A 36 5.91 5.74 -6.98
N ARG A 37 6.94 6.60 -6.92
CA ARG A 37 6.90 7.91 -6.24
C ARG A 37 5.82 8.86 -6.77
N HIS A 38 5.55 8.82 -8.06
CA HIS A 38 4.53 9.65 -8.71
C HIS A 38 3.23 8.89 -9.02
N ARG A 39 3.16 7.59 -8.71
CA ARG A 39 2.03 6.74 -9.10
C ARG A 39 0.79 6.99 -8.23
N PHE A 40 0.97 7.22 -6.93
CA PHE A 40 -0.12 7.33 -5.95
C PHE A 40 -0.33 8.77 -5.45
N LEU A 41 -0.18 9.77 -6.33
CA LEU A 41 -0.40 11.17 -5.97
C LEU A 41 -1.90 11.50 -5.91
N PRO A 42 -2.36 12.43 -5.04
CA PRO A 42 -3.78 12.79 -4.93
C PRO A 42 -4.43 13.27 -6.23
N LYS A 43 -3.63 13.88 -7.12
CA LYS A 43 -4.07 14.36 -8.44
C LYS A 43 -4.11 13.24 -9.49
N ASN A 44 -3.43 12.13 -9.23
CA ASN A 44 -3.42 10.93 -10.05
C ASN A 44 -4.41 9.95 -9.44
N ARG A 45 -5.71 10.12 -9.71
CA ARG A 45 -6.72 9.14 -9.33
C ARG A 45 -6.50 7.87 -10.14
N THR A 46 -5.57 7.04 -9.69
CA THR A 46 -5.30 5.74 -10.28
C THR A 46 -6.55 4.89 -10.21
N GLN A 47 -6.97 4.35 -11.35
CA GLN A 47 -8.11 3.43 -11.47
C GLN A 47 -7.73 2.01 -11.04
N TYR A 48 -7.03 1.85 -9.92
CA TYR A 48 -6.83 0.53 -9.36
C TYR A 48 -8.17 0.05 -8.82
N LEU A 49 -8.81 -0.82 -9.60
CA LEU A 49 -10.01 -1.53 -9.17
C LEU A 49 -9.58 -2.60 -8.18
N LEU A 50 -9.54 -2.21 -6.92
CA LEU A 50 -9.34 -3.10 -5.80
C LEU A 50 -10.64 -3.89 -5.53
N PRO A 51 -10.59 -5.21 -5.31
CA PRO A 51 -11.75 -5.98 -4.92
C PRO A 51 -12.41 -5.41 -3.68
N ALA A 52 -13.74 -5.37 -3.63
CA ALA A 52 -14.42 -4.92 -2.42
C ALA A 52 -14.11 -5.85 -1.25
N TYR A 53 -13.96 -5.26 -0.06
CA TYR A 53 -13.80 -5.99 1.19
C TYR A 53 -14.74 -5.41 2.24
N GLN A 54 -15.05 -6.19 3.28
CA GLN A 54 -15.97 -5.74 4.31
C GLN A 54 -15.35 -4.62 5.14
N GLN A 55 -15.95 -3.43 5.07
CA GLN A 55 -15.58 -2.27 5.86
C GLN A 55 -16.50 -2.17 7.07
N THR A 56 -15.94 -1.87 8.23
CA THR A 56 -16.64 -1.76 9.51
C THR A 56 -17.31 -0.39 9.71
N PHE A 57 -17.14 0.51 8.74
CA PHE A 57 -17.73 1.83 8.70
C PHE A 57 -18.50 2.05 7.40
N GLY A 58 -19.50 2.92 7.45
CA GLY A 58 -20.33 3.26 6.29
C GLY A 58 -21.28 2.15 5.85
N GLU A 59 -22.14 2.48 4.90
CA GLU A 59 -23.10 1.53 4.30
C GLU A 59 -22.64 1.01 2.94
N ARG A 60 -21.63 1.64 2.34
CA ARG A 60 -21.12 1.36 1.00
C ARG A 60 -19.61 1.21 1.04
N PHE A 61 -19.08 0.41 0.13
CA PHE A 61 -17.64 0.23 -0.03
C PHE A 61 -16.98 1.51 -0.54
N GLU A 62 -16.00 2.00 0.20
CA GLU A 62 -15.15 3.12 -0.18
C GLU A 62 -13.80 2.62 -0.72
N THR A 63 -13.44 3.05 -1.92
CA THR A 63 -12.15 2.71 -2.56
C THR A 63 -11.07 3.76 -2.23
N ASN A 64 -9.82 3.49 -2.62
CA ASN A 64 -8.66 4.37 -2.41
C ASN A 64 -8.38 4.70 -0.93
N LEU A 65 -8.69 3.76 -0.04
CA LEU A 65 -8.36 3.88 1.37
C LEU A 65 -6.89 3.51 1.65
N SER A 66 -6.42 3.90 2.82
CA SER A 66 -5.04 3.64 3.23
C SER A 66 -4.83 2.16 3.59
N ILE A 67 -3.57 1.75 3.63
CA ILE A 67 -3.19 0.41 4.11
C ILE A 67 -3.60 0.18 5.58
N LEU A 68 -3.71 1.24 6.38
CA LEU A 68 -4.18 1.14 7.77
C LEU A 68 -5.67 0.78 7.82
N ASP A 69 -6.48 1.34 6.93
CA ASP A 69 -7.90 1.01 6.84
C ASP A 69 -8.10 -0.46 6.47
N LEU A 70 -7.30 -0.98 5.54
CA LEU A 70 -7.32 -2.39 5.19
C LEU A 70 -6.96 -3.28 6.40
N LEU A 71 -5.90 -2.92 7.12
CA LEU A 71 -5.45 -3.65 8.31
C LEU A 71 -6.48 -3.64 9.43
N PHE A 72 -7.16 -2.52 9.67
CA PHE A 72 -8.17 -2.44 10.73
C PHE A 72 -9.48 -3.13 10.36
N ASN A 73 -9.85 -3.14 9.07
CA ASN A 73 -11.04 -3.85 8.62
C ASN A 73 -10.84 -5.37 8.50
N LEU A 74 -9.69 -5.83 8.00
CA LEU A 74 -9.45 -7.25 7.70
C LEU A 74 -8.50 -7.95 8.69
N GLY A 75 -7.80 -7.19 9.53
CA GLY A 75 -6.84 -7.75 10.49
C GLY A 75 -5.82 -8.67 9.79
N PRO A 76 -5.59 -9.89 10.31
CA PRO A 76 -4.66 -10.85 9.72
C PRO A 76 -4.96 -11.23 8.25
N SER A 77 -6.23 -11.16 7.83
CA SER A 77 -6.65 -11.50 6.46
C SER A 77 -6.25 -10.44 5.42
N ALA A 78 -5.82 -9.25 5.85
CA ALA A 78 -5.33 -8.20 4.96
C ALA A 78 -4.18 -8.69 4.06
N LYS A 79 -3.28 -9.54 4.58
CA LYS A 79 -2.20 -10.12 3.80
C LYS A 79 -2.73 -10.97 2.64
N ASN A 80 -3.69 -11.85 2.91
CA ASN A 80 -4.26 -12.73 1.90
C ASN A 80 -4.98 -11.92 0.82
N TYR A 81 -5.70 -10.86 1.22
CA TYR A 81 -6.32 -9.94 0.30
C TYR A 81 -5.30 -9.29 -0.65
N LEU A 82 -4.17 -8.79 -0.12
CA LEU A 82 -3.11 -8.18 -0.95
C LEU A 82 -2.49 -9.18 -1.93
N GLN A 83 -2.25 -10.42 -1.50
CA GLN A 83 -1.64 -11.46 -2.34
C GLN A 83 -2.54 -11.95 -3.49
N GLN A 84 -3.83 -11.62 -3.45
CA GLN A 84 -4.77 -11.93 -4.53
C GLN A 84 -4.81 -10.83 -5.60
N LEU A 85 -4.13 -9.70 -5.37
CA LEU A 85 -4.09 -8.61 -6.34
C LEU A 85 -3.14 -8.97 -7.50
N PRO A 86 -3.50 -8.65 -8.74
CA PRO A 86 -2.61 -8.88 -9.88
C PRO A 86 -1.36 -7.99 -9.77
N GLY A 87 -0.18 -8.60 -9.96
CA GLY A 87 1.10 -7.90 -9.98
C GLY A 87 1.80 -7.72 -8.61
N THR A 88 1.36 -8.43 -7.57
CA THR A 88 2.09 -8.59 -6.29
C THR A 88 2.97 -9.82 -6.26
#